data_AF-A0A518CQ14-F1
#
_entry.id   AF-A0A518CQ14-F1
#
_cell.length_a   1.000
_cell.length_b   1.000
_cell.length_c   1.000
_cell.angle_alpha   90.00
_cell.angle_beta   90.00
_cell.angle_gamma   90.00
#
_symmetry.space_group_name_H-M   'P 1'
#
loop_
_entity.id
_entity.type
_entity.pdbx_description
1 polymer ?
#
loop_
_entity_poly.entity_id
_entity_poly.type
_entity_poly.pdbx_seq_one_letter_code
_entity_poly.pdbx_strand_id
1 'polypeptide(L)'
;MLPARNKMNRFADGSLVDPYSECCQSSDHFQDAHLAHSIERQVMNALLSTPGLKISALVVHRIPDGVCVEGTIEVDEPHADPCQQIVDSIKRVEGINQVVNRLVTRCPFAESQW
;
A
#
# COMPACT_ATOMS: atom_id res chain seq x y z
N MET A 1 19.92 26.12 62.42
CA MET A 1 21.30 25.60 62.31
C MET A 1 21.40 24.34 63.14
N LEU A 2 21.59 23.18 62.48
CA LEU A 2 22.43 22.03 62.84
C LEU A 2 22.34 21.03 61.65
N PRO A 3 23.35 20.16 61.44
CA PRO A 3 23.80 19.76 60.12
C PRO A 3 23.64 18.27 59.81
N ALA A 4 24.05 17.92 58.59
CA ALA A 4 24.71 16.68 58.18
C ALA A 4 23.92 15.36 58.17
N ARG A 5 23.68 14.91 56.92
CA ARG A 5 24.03 13.59 56.37
C ARG A 5 24.12 12.45 57.39
N ASN A 6 23.13 11.54 57.38
CA ASN A 6 23.37 10.17 57.79
C ASN A 6 23.39 9.23 56.58
N LYS A 7 24.34 8.28 56.69
CA LYS A 7 24.92 7.43 55.67
C LYS A 7 24.22 6.06 55.70
N MET A 8 24.12 5.43 54.53
CA MET A 8 24.04 3.98 54.33
C MET A 8 22.82 3.24 54.88
N ASN A 9 22.02 2.70 53.96
CA ASN A 9 21.63 1.29 54.02
C ASN A 9 21.89 0.66 52.65
N ARG A 10 22.83 -0.30 52.63
CA ARG A 10 23.05 -1.23 51.52
C ARG A 10 22.20 -2.49 51.76
N PHE A 11 21.91 -3.15 50.65
CA PHE A 11 21.52 -4.57 50.46
C PHE A 11 20.03 -4.91 50.56
N ALA A 12 19.43 -5.11 49.39
CA ALA A 12 18.86 -6.38 48.91
C ALA A 12 18.25 -6.05 47.54
N ASP A 13 18.83 -6.57 46.44
CA ASP A 13 18.43 -7.85 45.87
C ASP A 13 16.93 -7.90 45.57
N GLY A 14 16.62 -7.79 44.29
CA GLY A 14 15.26 -7.62 43.82
C GLY A 14 15.26 -7.11 42.40
N SER A 15 15.90 -7.91 41.52
CA SER A 15 15.75 -7.87 40.09
C SER A 15 14.25 -7.90 39.74
N LEU A 16 13.61 -6.74 39.72
CA LEU A 16 12.38 -6.54 38.97
C LEU A 16 12.83 -6.31 37.53
N VAL A 17 13.30 -7.40 36.92
CA VAL A 17 13.20 -7.55 35.48
C VAL A 17 11.70 -7.46 35.22
N ASP A 18 11.26 -6.31 34.71
CA ASP A 18 9.97 -6.22 34.07
C ASP A 18 9.91 -7.37 33.06
N PRO A 19 8.98 -8.34 33.17
CA PRO A 19 8.89 -9.46 32.24
C PRO A 19 8.45 -9.03 30.83
N TYR A 20 8.39 -7.72 30.57
CA TYR A 20 8.19 -7.12 29.26
C TYR A 20 9.44 -6.43 28.72
N SER A 21 10.55 -6.42 29.47
CA SER A 21 11.83 -5.93 28.99
C SER A 21 12.67 -7.09 28.47
N GLU A 22 12.79 -7.12 27.15
CA GLU A 22 13.79 -7.84 26.34
C GLU A 22 13.40 -9.26 25.85
N CYS A 23 12.97 -9.34 24.58
CA CYS A 23 13.87 -9.73 23.49
C CYS A 23 13.16 -9.69 22.13
N CYS A 24 13.96 -9.48 21.08
CA CYS A 24 13.69 -9.49 19.63
C CYS A 24 13.62 -8.07 19.03
N GLN A 25 14.77 -7.43 18.82
CA GLN A 25 15.52 -7.50 17.56
C GLN A 25 14.73 -6.94 16.37
N SER A 26 15.18 -5.77 15.90
CA SER A 26 15.08 -5.28 14.52
C SER A 26 13.73 -5.42 13.83
N SER A 27 13.01 -4.33 13.64
CA SER A 27 11.88 -4.35 12.70
C SER A 27 11.78 -3.03 11.96
N ASP A 28 12.68 -2.86 10.99
CA ASP A 28 12.48 -2.14 9.72
C ASP A 28 11.26 -2.69 8.92
N HIS A 29 10.18 -3.11 9.60
CA HIS A 29 9.00 -3.75 8.99
C HIS A 29 7.76 -2.86 9.03
N PHE A 30 7.66 -1.89 9.94
CA PHE A 30 6.49 -0.99 10.01
C PHE A 30 6.55 0.15 8.98
N GLN A 31 7.73 0.56 8.53
CA GLN A 31 7.88 1.60 7.50
C GLN A 31 7.50 1.08 6.10
N ASP A 32 7.77 -0.20 5.82
CA ASP A 32 7.45 -0.81 4.52
C ASP A 32 5.93 -0.91 4.30
N ALA A 33 5.16 -1.24 5.35
CA ALA A 33 3.70 -1.27 5.27
C ALA A 33 3.13 0.11 4.90
N HIS A 34 3.62 1.19 5.52
CA HIS A 34 3.11 2.54 5.26
C HIS A 34 3.45 3.04 3.84
N LEU A 35 4.63 2.66 3.32
CA LEU A 35 5.05 2.95 1.95
C LEU A 35 4.31 2.08 0.91
N ALA A 36 4.07 0.81 1.21
CA ALA A 36 3.30 -0.09 0.35
C ALA A 36 1.87 0.42 0.13
N HIS A 37 1.21 0.86 1.20
CA HIS A 37 -0.12 1.48 1.11
C HIS A 37 -0.09 2.81 0.32
N SER A 38 1.05 3.49 0.27
CA SER A 38 1.20 4.73 -0.52
C SER A 38 1.17 4.44 -2.03
N ILE A 39 1.89 3.42 -2.49
CA ILE A 39 1.92 3.07 -3.92
C ILE A 39 0.55 2.60 -4.38
N GLU A 40 -0.08 1.69 -3.64
CA GLU A 40 -1.42 1.18 -3.96
C GLU A 40 -2.44 2.31 -4.04
N ARG A 41 -2.39 3.27 -3.10
CA ARG A 41 -3.28 4.43 -3.08
C ARG A 41 -3.01 5.37 -4.25
N GLN A 42 -1.74 5.57 -4.62
CA GLN A 42 -1.39 6.38 -5.80
C GLN A 42 -1.89 5.73 -7.10
N VAL A 43 -1.71 4.41 -7.24
CA VAL A 43 -2.24 3.64 -8.37
C VAL A 43 -3.75 3.75 -8.42
N MET A 44 -4.43 3.54 -7.29
CA MET A 44 -5.89 3.66 -7.21
C MET A 44 -6.37 5.07 -7.57
N ASN A 45 -5.72 6.12 -7.07
CA ASN A 45 -6.05 7.50 -7.41
C ASN A 45 -5.83 7.80 -8.89
N ALA A 46 -4.74 7.31 -9.49
CA ALA A 46 -4.47 7.50 -10.92
C ALA A 46 -5.55 6.85 -11.79
N LEU A 47 -6.01 5.66 -11.41
CA LEU A 47 -7.07 4.94 -12.12
C LEU A 47 -8.44 5.62 -11.96
N LEU A 48 -8.80 6.04 -10.75
CA LEU A 48 -10.06 6.77 -10.51
C LEU A 48 -10.09 8.15 -11.17
N SER A 49 -8.93 8.76 -11.41
CA SER A 49 -8.82 10.04 -12.13
C SER A 49 -8.86 9.88 -13.65
N THR A 50 -8.92 8.65 -14.17
CA THR A 50 -8.96 8.39 -15.61
C THR A 50 -10.39 8.62 -16.11
N PRO A 51 -10.63 9.59 -17.02
CA PRO A 51 -11.96 9.90 -17.51
C PRO A 51 -12.53 8.74 -18.34
N GLY A 52 -13.86 8.53 -18.25
CA GLY A 52 -14.55 7.48 -19.02
C GLY A 52 -14.29 6.05 -18.54
N LEU A 53 -13.57 5.89 -17.42
CA LEU A 53 -13.30 4.60 -16.79
C LEU A 53 -14.17 4.44 -15.53
N LYS A 54 -15.04 3.44 -15.54
CA LYS A 54 -15.76 2.98 -14.34
C LYS A 54 -15.10 1.72 -13.82
N ILE A 55 -14.75 1.72 -12.55
CA ILE A 55 -14.04 0.60 -11.92
C ILE A 55 -15.04 -0.15 -11.03
N SER A 56 -15.39 -1.36 -11.44
CA SER A 56 -16.38 -2.19 -10.73
C SER A 56 -15.71 -3.11 -9.70
N ALA A 57 -14.51 -3.60 -10.02
CA ALA A 57 -13.64 -4.30 -9.08
C ALA A 57 -12.18 -3.96 -9.40
N LEU A 58 -11.38 -3.70 -8.37
CA LEU A 58 -9.96 -3.39 -8.51
C LEU A 58 -9.19 -3.95 -7.34
N VAL A 59 -8.16 -4.73 -7.67
CA VAL A 59 -7.18 -5.22 -6.72
C VAL A 59 -5.82 -4.83 -7.26
N VAL A 60 -5.02 -4.19 -6.41
CA VAL A 60 -3.64 -3.82 -6.71
C VAL A 60 -2.75 -4.70 -5.86
N HIS A 61 -1.81 -5.39 -6.51
CA HIS A 61 -0.81 -6.22 -5.87
C HIS A 61 0.57 -5.69 -6.21
N ARG A 62 1.41 -5.47 -5.21
CA ARG A 62 2.82 -5.15 -5.44
C ARG A 62 3.57 -6.41 -5.88
N ILE A 63 4.36 -6.29 -6.94
CA ILE A 63 5.27 -7.32 -7.43
C ILE A 63 6.70 -6.77 -7.40
N PRO A 64 7.74 -7.63 -7.48
CA PRO A 64 9.10 -7.15 -7.65
C PRO A 64 9.18 -6.19 -8.84
N ASP A 65 9.73 -4.99 -8.60
CA ASP A 65 9.88 -3.92 -9.59
C ASP A 65 8.58 -3.36 -10.20
N GLY A 66 7.41 -3.59 -9.59
CA GLY A 66 6.16 -3.13 -10.20
C GLY A 66 4.87 -3.38 -9.45
N VAL A 67 3.77 -3.32 -10.20
CA VAL A 67 2.43 -3.62 -9.71
C VAL A 67 1.66 -4.50 -10.68
N CYS A 68 0.88 -5.43 -10.14
CA CYS A 68 -0.15 -6.15 -10.85
C CYS A 68 -1.50 -5.53 -10.51
N VAL A 69 -2.28 -5.22 -11.52
CA VAL A 69 -3.61 -4.63 -11.36
C VAL A 69 -4.61 -5.59 -11.96
N GLU A 70 -5.52 -6.08 -11.13
CA GLU A 70 -6.53 -7.07 -11.49
C GLU A 70 -7.93 -6.54 -11.19
N GLY A 71 -8.92 -6.93 -11.99
CA GLY A 71 -10.27 -6.45 -11.76
C GLY A 71 -11.12 -6.33 -13.01
N THR A 72 -12.19 -5.55 -12.90
CA THR A 72 -13.14 -5.32 -13.98
C THR A 72 -13.39 -3.84 -14.12
N ILE A 73 -13.25 -3.36 -15.36
CA ILE A 73 -13.50 -1.98 -15.74
C ILE A 73 -14.61 -1.92 -16.77
N GLU A 74 -15.38 -0.85 -16.75
CA GLU A 74 -16.37 -0.48 -17.74
C GLU A 74 -15.88 0.79 -18.43
N VAL A 75 -15.92 0.80 -19.75
CA VAL A 75 -15.37 1.90 -20.55
C VAL A 75 -16.51 2.52 -21.33
N ASP A 76 -16.76 3.80 -21.06
CA ASP A 76 -17.88 4.53 -21.65
C ASP A 76 -17.61 4.91 -23.12
N GLU A 77 -16.33 5.04 -23.53
CA GLU A 77 -15.93 5.42 -24.91
C GLU A 77 -15.05 4.36 -25.59
N PRO A 78 -15.48 3.76 -26.72
CA PRO A 78 -14.76 2.67 -27.39
C PRO A 78 -13.60 3.13 -28.28
N HIS A 79 -13.27 4.42 -28.35
CA HIS A 79 -12.32 4.96 -29.34
C HIS A 79 -10.89 5.12 -28.82
N ALA A 80 -10.66 5.01 -27.51
CA ALA A 80 -9.33 5.02 -26.92
C ALA A 80 -9.06 3.65 -26.31
N ASP A 81 -7.88 3.07 -26.57
CA ASP A 81 -7.44 1.84 -25.92
C ASP A 81 -7.35 2.04 -24.40
N PRO A 82 -8.37 1.63 -23.62
CA PRO A 82 -8.48 2.03 -22.22
C PRO A 82 -7.40 1.33 -21.39
N CYS A 83 -7.04 0.11 -21.81
CA CYS A 83 -5.95 -0.67 -21.22
C CYS A 83 -4.60 0.04 -21.35
N GLN A 84 -4.34 0.72 -22.47
CA GLN A 84 -3.07 1.41 -22.68
C GLN A 84 -3.01 2.69 -21.83
N GLN A 85 -4.08 3.46 -21.81
CA GLN A 85 -4.19 4.67 -20.98
C GLN A 85 -4.00 4.35 -19.49
N ILE A 86 -4.58 3.24 -19.01
CA ILE A 86 -4.40 2.75 -17.64
C ILE A 86 -2.93 2.45 -17.35
N VAL A 87 -2.26 1.69 -18.23
CA VAL A 87 -0.85 1.35 -18.07
C VAL A 87 0.02 2.62 -18.06
N ASP A 88 -0.28 3.58 -18.93
CA ASP A 88 0.45 4.85 -18.99
C ASP A 88 0.21 5.72 -17.74
N SER A 89 -1.01 5.72 -17.19
CA SER A 89 -1.32 6.39 -15.92
C SER A 89 -0.57 5.78 -14.74
N ILE A 90 -0.51 4.45 -14.67
CA ILE A 90 0.19 3.74 -13.58
C ILE A 90 1.70 3.93 -13.68
N LYS A 91 2.28 3.85 -14.90
CA LYS A 91 3.73 4.02 -15.11
C LYS A 91 4.27 5.41 -14.73
N ARG A 92 3.40 6.41 -14.61
CA ARG A 92 3.78 7.75 -14.12
C ARG A 92 3.98 7.82 -12.61
N VAL A 93 3.54 6.80 -11.87
CA VAL A 93 3.76 6.71 -10.42
C VAL A 93 5.21 6.32 -10.16
N GLU A 94 5.88 7.10 -9.33
CA GLU A 94 7.28 6.87 -8.97
C GLU A 94 7.45 5.53 -8.24
N GLY A 95 8.44 4.74 -8.65
CA GLY A 95 8.72 3.42 -8.06
C GLY A 95 8.06 2.23 -8.78
N ILE A 96 7.39 2.45 -9.91
CA ILE A 96 6.80 1.37 -10.74
C ILE A 96 7.57 1.24 -12.06
N ASN A 97 8.36 0.17 -12.22
CA ASN A 97 9.05 -0.12 -13.49
C ASN A 97 8.25 -1.08 -14.38
N GLN A 98 7.46 -1.96 -13.76
CA GLN A 98 6.65 -2.97 -14.44
C GLN A 98 5.16 -2.84 -14.05
N VAL A 99 4.29 -2.97 -15.04
CA VAL A 99 2.83 -2.99 -14.84
C VAL A 99 2.27 -4.24 -15.48
N VAL A 100 1.69 -5.12 -14.68
CA VAL A 100 0.96 -6.30 -15.16
C VAL A 100 -0.52 -5.94 -15.15
N ASN A 101 -1.10 -5.79 -16.34
CA ASN A 101 -2.52 -5.48 -16.50
C ASN A 101 -3.33 -6.77 -16.67
N ARG A 102 -4.21 -7.06 -15.70
CA ARG A 102 -5.20 -8.15 -15.73
C ARG A 102 -6.61 -7.61 -15.55
N LEU A 103 -6.84 -6.38 -15.99
CA LEU A 103 -8.17 -5.79 -16.02
C LEU A 103 -8.98 -6.39 -17.16
N VAL A 104 -10.21 -6.77 -16.85
CA VAL A 104 -11.19 -7.22 -17.83
C VAL A 104 -12.10 -6.05 -18.17
N THR A 105 -12.14 -5.67 -19.44
CA THR A 105 -13.03 -4.62 -19.93
C THR A 105 -14.42 -5.17 -20.21
N ARG A 106 -15.43 -4.57 -19.61
CA ARG A 106 -16.83 -4.76 -19.95
C ARG A 106 -17.29 -3.61 -20.84
N CYS A 107 -17.69 -3.94 -22.04
CA CYS A 107 -18.32 -3.00 -22.96
C CYS A 107 -19.84 -3.18 -22.84
N PRO A 108 -20.59 -2.20 -22.29
CA PRO A 108 -22.04 -2.30 -22.17
C PRO A 108 -22.78 -2.36 -23.51
N PHE A 109 -22.08 -2.12 -24.63
CA PHE A 109 -22.64 -2.13 -25.99
C PHE A 109 -22.68 -3.49 -26.68
N ALA A 110 -22.34 -4.59 -25.99
CA ALA A 110 -22.34 -5.92 -26.59
C ALA A 110 -23.73 -6.60 -26.67
N GLU A 111 -24.82 -5.89 -26.38
CA GLU A 111 -26.16 -6.48 -26.38
C GLU A 111 -27.15 -5.61 -27.15
N SER A 112 -27.30 -5.91 -28.45
CA SER A 112 -28.55 -5.87 -29.23
C SER A 112 -28.25 -5.98 -30.73
N GLN A 113 -27.99 -7.20 -31.21
CA GLN A 113 -28.31 -7.54 -32.61
C GLN A 113 -29.34 -8.67 -32.56
N TRP A 114 -30.60 -8.31 -32.78
CA TRP A 114 -31.64 -9.18 -33.31
C TRP A 114 -31.79 -8.86 -34.79
#